data_AF-A0A1G5KL59-F1
#
_entry.id   AF-A0A1G5KL59-F1
#
_cell.length_a   1.000
_cell.length_b   1.000
_cell.length_c   1.000
_cell.angle_alpha   90.00
_cell.angle_beta   90.00
_cell.angle_gamma   90.00
#
_symmetry.space_group_name_H-M   'P 1'
#
loop_
_entity.id
_entity.type
_entity.pdbx_description
1 polymer ?
#
loop_
_entity_poly.entity_id
_entity_poly.type
_entity_poly.pdbx_seq_one_letter_code
_entity_poly.pdbx_strand_id
1 'polypeptide(L)'
;MKPIGITMGDPTGIGPEIIAKLFHETPSTQAIVIGDETIMQRAVDLVGSGMAIRRISHPSDAVFAPNTIEVVAETRLPVDLPVGRVDARAGQAAYIYVERAIDYALQGSIGAIVTSPINKEALKLAGIDYPGHTEILAERTGTSDFTMMLANDELRVVLVTIHLSLADAIRQVSIETELRAIRLANEACRRSGIASPRVAVAGLNPHAGENGLFGREDLDLIAPAIELARAEGIDATGPWPGDTIFMRARRGEFDVVVAQYHDQGLIPVKYLGIDHGVNITLGLPFVRTSVDHGTAFDIAGAGKADHRSLQYALAQAEKLNGAMMESPVPEFIFMLTRQDRTIPDAMDRLEEVLAAGVRHIGFKDVGLPFEDLKLLASAIRRGGAKLYLEVVSLDETSEVKSAKAAVALEVDVLMGGTRPDAVLPIIRSTGIEYYPFPGKIVGHPSILLGPIEDIVESAKTLAAKEGVHGLDLLAYRFDGDVPELIRQVCREISKPVYIAGSIDRFDRICDVVRGQAAGFTVGTAALDGAFPAEEPGLTAQLAAIQTMIKKALTRHRSEGPFSHVA
;
A
#
# COMPACT_ATOMS: atom_id res chain seq x y z
N MET A 1 -0.31 -0.09 -13.13
CA MET A 1 0.54 0.49 -12.05
C MET A 1 0.52 2.00 -12.21
N LYS A 2 0.50 2.79 -11.13
CA LYS A 2 0.66 4.25 -11.24
C LYS A 2 2.10 4.57 -11.66
N PRO A 3 2.35 5.63 -12.45
CA PRO A 3 3.71 6.03 -12.83
C PRO A 3 4.57 6.28 -11.60
N ILE A 4 5.87 6.09 -11.76
CA ILE A 4 6.87 6.64 -10.84
C ILE A 4 7.28 8.02 -11.35
N GLY A 5 7.32 9.02 -10.47
CA GLY A 5 7.79 10.36 -10.80
C GLY A 5 9.27 10.51 -10.45
N ILE A 6 10.11 10.80 -11.44
CA ILE A 6 11.52 11.14 -11.24
C ILE A 6 11.65 12.66 -11.21
N THR A 7 12.06 13.25 -10.08
CA THR A 7 12.39 14.68 -10.06
C THR A 7 13.73 14.90 -10.76
N MET A 8 13.80 15.91 -11.63
CA MET A 8 15.01 16.24 -12.39
C MET A 8 16.20 16.63 -11.50
N GLY A 9 15.92 17.10 -10.28
CA GLY A 9 16.93 17.66 -9.38
C GLY A 9 17.37 19.05 -9.85
N ASP A 10 18.62 19.40 -9.58
CA ASP A 10 19.22 20.66 -10.03
C ASP A 10 19.45 20.64 -11.57
N PRO A 11 18.80 21.54 -12.34
CA PRO A 11 18.98 21.64 -13.79
C PRO A 11 20.41 21.91 -14.29
N THR A 12 21.28 22.42 -13.41
CA THR A 12 22.68 22.73 -13.71
C THR A 12 23.63 21.62 -13.29
N GLY A 13 23.15 20.64 -12.54
CA GLY A 13 23.92 19.47 -12.11
C GLY A 13 23.83 18.29 -13.08
N ILE A 14 24.22 17.12 -12.58
CA ILE A 14 24.19 15.87 -13.35
C ILE A 14 22.81 15.22 -13.47
N GLY A 15 21.80 15.67 -12.71
CA GLY A 15 20.46 15.08 -12.67
C GLY A 15 19.84 14.85 -14.06
N PRO A 16 19.79 15.89 -14.94
CA PRO A 16 19.33 15.72 -16.32
C PRO A 16 20.13 14.67 -17.11
N GLU A 17 21.46 14.66 -16.97
CA GLU A 17 22.35 13.74 -17.69
C GLU A 17 22.09 12.28 -17.30
N ILE A 18 21.99 11.98 -16.01
CA ILE A 18 21.76 10.61 -15.52
C ILE A 18 20.36 10.10 -15.87
N ILE A 19 19.35 10.98 -15.92
CA ILE A 19 18.01 10.63 -16.40
C ILE A 19 18.06 10.27 -17.89
N ALA A 20 18.72 11.08 -18.71
CA ALA A 20 18.84 10.81 -20.14
C ALA A 20 19.54 9.46 -20.41
N LYS A 21 20.60 9.14 -19.65
CA LYS A 21 21.31 7.86 -19.74
C LYS A 21 20.45 6.68 -19.29
N LEU A 22 19.72 6.81 -18.18
CA LEU A 22 18.80 5.79 -17.70
C LEU A 22 17.79 5.40 -18.78
N PHE A 23 17.08 6.38 -19.35
CA PHE A 23 16.07 6.13 -20.39
C PHE A 23 16.69 5.60 -21.69
N HIS A 24 17.93 5.97 -22.01
CA HIS A 24 18.64 5.42 -23.16
C HIS A 24 18.93 3.93 -23.01
N GLU A 25 19.42 3.52 -21.84
CA GLU A 25 19.70 2.11 -21.56
C GLU A 25 18.43 1.27 -21.33
N THR A 26 17.36 1.92 -20.87
CA THR A 26 16.07 1.28 -20.59
C THR A 26 14.92 2.03 -21.29
N PRO A 27 14.78 1.92 -22.63
CA PRO A 27 13.82 2.72 -23.41
C PRO A 27 12.35 2.43 -23.13
N SER A 28 12.04 1.40 -22.35
CA SER A 28 10.69 1.00 -21.93
C SER A 28 10.38 1.37 -20.48
N THR A 29 11.20 2.22 -19.86
CA THR A 29 10.98 2.72 -18.49
C THR A 29 9.60 3.35 -18.34
N GLN A 30 8.83 2.88 -17.36
CA GLN A 30 7.48 3.39 -17.05
C GLN A 30 7.52 4.46 -15.95
N ALA A 31 8.32 5.50 -16.18
CA ALA A 31 8.45 6.64 -15.29
C ALA A 31 8.25 7.94 -16.06
N ILE A 32 7.77 8.97 -15.36
CA ILE A 32 7.69 10.34 -15.86
C ILE A 32 8.78 11.19 -15.21
N VAL A 33 9.25 12.21 -15.92
CA VAL A 33 10.19 13.20 -15.37
C VAL A 33 9.41 14.44 -14.96
N ILE A 34 9.56 14.87 -13.71
CA ILE A 34 9.03 16.15 -13.22
C ILE A 34 10.18 17.14 -13.27
N GLY A 35 10.10 18.09 -14.21
CA GLY A 35 11.26 18.89 -14.59
C GLY A 35 10.98 19.95 -15.64
N ASP A 36 11.97 20.18 -16.50
CA ASP A 36 11.92 21.14 -17.60
C ASP A 36 12.21 20.46 -18.94
N GLU A 37 11.33 20.63 -19.93
CA GLU A 37 11.50 20.01 -21.24
C GLU A 37 12.77 20.47 -21.96
N THR A 38 13.17 21.74 -21.80
CA THR A 38 14.31 22.34 -22.48
C THR A 38 15.62 21.79 -21.93
N ILE A 39 15.69 21.65 -20.60
CA ILE A 39 16.85 21.09 -19.93
C ILE A 39 16.97 19.59 -20.22
N MET A 40 15.84 18.87 -20.27
CA MET A 40 15.83 17.45 -20.63
C MET A 40 16.31 17.24 -22.07
N GLN A 41 15.85 18.07 -23.02
CA GLN A 41 16.31 18.02 -24.41
C GLN A 41 17.83 18.25 -24.51
N ARG A 42 18.35 19.27 -23.80
CA ARG A 42 19.79 19.53 -23.74
C ARG A 42 20.59 18.32 -23.23
N ALA A 43 20.06 17.59 -22.25
CA ALA A 43 20.69 16.39 -21.72
C ALA A 43 20.64 15.20 -22.68
N VAL A 44 19.52 15.02 -23.40
CA VAL A 44 19.42 14.03 -24.49
C VAL A 44 20.45 14.29 -25.58
N ASP A 45 20.60 15.56 -25.98
CA ASP A 45 21.58 15.97 -27.00
C ASP A 45 23.02 15.74 -26.52
N LEU A 46 23.31 16.07 -25.25
CA LEU A 46 24.61 15.84 -24.62
C LEU A 46 24.99 14.36 -24.60
N VAL A 47 24.06 13.49 -24.21
CA VAL A 47 24.27 12.03 -24.13
C VAL A 47 24.29 11.41 -25.52
N GLY A 48 23.65 12.04 -26.51
CA GLY A 48 23.46 11.48 -27.84
C GLY A 48 22.49 10.31 -27.84
N SER A 49 21.51 10.29 -26.92
CA SER A 49 20.66 9.12 -26.71
C SER A 49 19.61 8.89 -27.80
N GLY A 50 19.30 9.92 -28.61
CA GLY A 50 18.28 9.87 -29.65
C GLY A 50 16.84 9.76 -29.12
N MET A 51 16.65 9.90 -27.81
CA MET A 51 15.34 9.83 -27.15
C MET A 51 14.43 11.00 -27.56
N ALA A 52 13.16 10.73 -27.84
CA ALA A 52 12.17 11.78 -28.04
C ALA A 52 11.73 12.38 -26.71
N ILE A 53 11.60 13.70 -26.61
CA ILE A 53 10.98 14.36 -25.45
C ILE A 53 9.50 14.62 -25.75
N ARG A 54 8.62 14.15 -24.86
CA ARG A 54 7.18 14.44 -24.93
C ARG A 54 6.76 15.23 -23.69
N ARG A 55 6.38 16.50 -23.89
CA ARG A 55 5.75 17.30 -22.85
C ARG A 55 4.37 16.74 -22.51
N ILE A 56 4.11 16.57 -21.22
CA ILE A 56 2.79 16.25 -20.67
C ILE A 56 2.39 17.28 -19.62
N SER A 57 1.08 17.46 -19.42
CA SER A 57 0.54 18.45 -18.47
C SER A 57 0.30 17.84 -17.10
N HIS A 58 0.02 16.54 -17.04
CA HIS A 58 -0.26 15.82 -15.81
C HIS A 58 0.27 14.37 -15.87
N PRO A 59 0.65 13.74 -14.74
CA PRO A 59 1.07 12.33 -14.71
C PRO A 59 0.10 11.34 -15.38
N SER A 60 -1.20 11.65 -15.39
CA SER A 60 -2.23 10.81 -16.03
C SER A 60 -2.18 10.81 -17.56
N ASP A 61 -1.50 11.77 -18.16
CA ASP A 61 -1.38 11.90 -19.62
C ASP A 61 -0.25 11.02 -20.20
N ALA A 62 0.48 10.32 -19.32
CA ALA A 62 1.60 9.47 -19.67
C ALA A 62 1.14 8.24 -20.45
N VAL A 63 1.83 7.96 -21.55
CA VAL A 63 1.56 6.78 -22.42
C VAL A 63 2.73 5.80 -22.45
N PHE A 64 3.90 6.18 -21.93
CA PHE A 64 5.12 5.37 -21.87
C PHE A 64 5.52 4.73 -23.22
N ALA A 65 5.44 5.52 -24.29
CA ALA A 65 5.88 5.06 -25.60
C ALA A 65 7.40 4.75 -25.57
N PRO A 66 7.86 3.62 -26.14
CA PRO A 66 9.28 3.31 -26.20
C PRO A 66 10.09 4.44 -26.83
N ASN A 67 11.34 4.60 -26.38
CA ASN A 67 12.25 5.66 -26.86
C ASN A 67 11.70 7.09 -26.66
N THR A 68 10.80 7.29 -25.70
CA THR A 68 10.27 8.61 -25.33
C THR A 68 10.48 8.88 -23.84
N ILE A 69 10.96 10.08 -23.49
CA ILE A 69 10.96 10.61 -22.12
C ILE A 69 9.77 11.55 -21.99
N GLU A 70 8.82 11.18 -21.13
CA GLU A 70 7.65 12.01 -20.86
C GLU A 70 7.94 12.97 -19.69
N VAL A 71 7.82 14.27 -19.97
CA VAL A 71 8.19 15.34 -19.02
C VAL A 71 6.96 16.13 -18.60
N VAL A 72 6.64 16.10 -17.31
CA VAL A 72 5.73 17.07 -16.68
C VAL A 72 6.51 18.36 -16.52
N ALA A 73 6.30 19.29 -17.45
CA ALA A 73 7.10 20.50 -17.57
C ALA A 73 6.57 21.61 -16.66
N GLU A 74 7.13 21.68 -15.46
CA GLU A 74 6.74 22.61 -14.37
C GLU A 74 7.43 23.98 -14.46
N THR A 75 8.49 24.08 -15.26
CA THR A 75 9.24 25.33 -15.46
C THR A 75 9.45 25.65 -16.94
N ARG A 76 9.97 26.86 -17.19
CA ARG A 76 10.49 27.31 -18.49
C ARG A 76 11.84 27.97 -18.28
N LEU A 77 12.88 27.16 -18.14
CA LEU A 77 14.25 27.61 -17.94
C LEU A 77 14.91 27.99 -19.27
N PRO A 78 15.84 28.95 -19.26
CA PRO A 78 16.52 29.34 -20.48
C PRO A 78 17.55 28.28 -20.88
N VAL A 79 17.70 28.07 -22.20
CA VAL A 79 18.62 27.07 -22.78
C VAL A 79 20.07 27.28 -22.32
N ASP A 80 20.45 28.55 -22.10
CA ASP A 80 21.79 28.99 -21.71
C ASP A 80 22.05 28.95 -20.19
N LEU A 81 21.14 28.35 -19.41
CA LEU A 81 21.34 28.14 -17.97
C LEU A 81 22.69 27.43 -17.73
N PRO A 82 23.60 28.01 -16.92
CA PRO A 82 24.99 27.56 -16.89
C PRO A 82 25.10 26.15 -16.31
N VAL A 83 25.77 25.25 -17.02
CA VAL A 83 26.02 23.88 -16.55
C VAL A 83 27.19 23.85 -15.56
N GLY A 84 27.06 23.09 -14.48
CA GLY A 84 28.10 22.91 -13.46
C GLY A 84 28.33 24.15 -12.59
N ARG A 85 27.37 25.07 -12.52
CA ARG A 85 27.49 26.30 -11.72
C ARG A 85 26.23 26.53 -10.89
N VAL A 86 26.43 26.95 -9.65
CA VAL A 86 25.34 27.36 -8.76
C VAL A 86 24.56 28.51 -9.41
N ASP A 87 23.24 28.37 -9.53
CA ASP A 87 22.33 29.39 -10.08
C ASP A 87 21.01 29.39 -9.30
N ALA A 88 20.52 30.57 -8.92
CA ALA A 88 19.28 30.73 -8.17
C ALA A 88 18.05 30.19 -8.93
N ARG A 89 18.03 30.31 -10.27
CA ARG A 89 16.93 29.78 -11.10
C ARG A 89 16.89 28.26 -11.04
N ALA A 90 18.06 27.63 -10.96
CA ALA A 90 18.20 26.18 -10.84
C ALA A 90 17.72 25.69 -9.47
N GLY A 91 18.08 26.41 -8.39
CA GLY A 91 17.57 26.16 -7.05
C GLY A 91 16.05 26.26 -6.96
N GLN A 92 15.47 27.35 -7.49
CA GLN A 92 14.01 27.54 -7.52
C GLN A 92 13.31 26.41 -8.28
N ALA A 93 13.85 26.03 -9.44
CA ALA A 93 13.27 24.99 -10.27
C ALA A 93 13.33 23.61 -9.59
N ALA A 94 14.47 23.26 -9.00
CA ALA A 94 14.64 22.02 -8.25
C ALA A 94 13.60 21.89 -7.12
N TYR A 95 13.38 22.96 -6.36
CA TYR A 95 12.36 22.98 -5.32
C TYR A 95 10.95 22.75 -5.88
N ILE A 96 10.59 23.45 -6.96
CA ILE A 96 9.28 23.26 -7.64
C ILE A 96 9.10 21.80 -8.03
N TYR A 97 10.12 21.15 -8.60
CA TYR A 97 9.98 19.74 -9.00
C TYR A 97 9.70 18.81 -7.82
N VAL A 98 10.35 19.04 -6.68
CA VAL A 98 10.09 18.28 -5.45
C VAL A 98 8.68 18.55 -4.93
N GLU A 99 8.28 19.82 -4.84
CA GLU A 99 6.94 20.22 -4.40
C GLU A 99 5.85 19.56 -5.25
N ARG A 100 5.99 19.61 -6.58
CA ARG A 100 5.01 19.04 -7.51
C ARG A 100 4.97 17.53 -7.45
N ALA A 101 6.12 16.87 -7.31
CA ALA A 101 6.16 15.42 -7.08
C ALA A 101 5.44 15.01 -5.81
N ILE A 102 5.60 15.77 -4.71
CA ILE A 102 4.89 15.51 -3.45
C ILE A 102 3.39 15.66 -3.66
N ASP A 103 2.94 16.74 -4.30
CA ASP A 103 1.52 16.98 -4.58
C ASP A 103 0.92 15.84 -5.41
N TYR A 104 1.61 15.40 -6.47
CA TYR A 104 1.18 14.28 -7.29
C TYR A 104 1.14 12.96 -6.53
N ALA A 105 2.09 12.71 -5.61
CA ALA A 105 2.12 11.50 -4.81
C ALA A 105 0.98 11.48 -3.78
N LEU A 106 0.72 12.61 -3.10
CA LEU A 106 -0.39 12.77 -2.17
C LEU A 106 -1.75 12.63 -2.85
N GLN A 107 -1.89 13.15 -4.07
CA GLN A 107 -3.09 12.97 -4.90
C GLN A 107 -3.18 11.55 -5.49
N GLY A 108 -2.13 10.75 -5.36
CA GLY A 108 -2.05 9.41 -5.93
C GLY A 108 -2.01 9.40 -7.46
N SER A 109 -1.51 10.45 -8.09
CA SER A 109 -1.26 10.52 -9.53
C SER A 109 0.05 9.85 -9.94
N ILE A 110 0.98 9.71 -8.99
CA ILE A 110 2.16 8.85 -9.07
C ILE A 110 2.16 7.84 -7.91
N GLY A 111 2.83 6.71 -8.08
CA GLY A 111 2.97 5.66 -7.07
C GLY A 111 4.19 5.81 -6.16
N ALA A 112 5.25 6.44 -6.67
CA ALA A 112 6.48 6.70 -5.93
C ALA A 112 7.21 7.92 -6.49
N ILE A 113 8.09 8.50 -5.66
CA ILE A 113 9.00 9.57 -6.05
C ILE A 113 10.43 9.02 -6.07
N VAL A 114 11.14 9.21 -7.18
CA VAL A 114 12.58 9.01 -7.27
C VAL A 114 13.22 10.38 -7.41
N THR A 115 14.19 10.71 -6.57
CA THR A 115 14.76 12.06 -6.52
C THR A 115 16.20 12.09 -7.02
N SER A 116 16.46 12.94 -8.02
CA SER A 116 17.80 13.32 -8.46
C SER A 116 18.40 14.38 -7.53
N PRO A 117 19.73 14.62 -7.55
CA PRO A 117 20.39 15.51 -6.59
C PRO A 117 19.96 16.97 -6.72
N ILE A 118 19.87 17.67 -5.58
CA ILE A 118 19.65 19.13 -5.50
C ILE A 118 20.85 19.82 -4.83
N ASN A 119 21.06 21.10 -5.12
CA ASN A 119 22.16 21.86 -4.53
C ASN A 119 21.66 22.85 -3.46
N LYS A 120 22.18 22.71 -2.23
CA LYS A 120 21.79 23.55 -1.08
C LYS A 120 22.15 25.03 -1.27
N GLU A 121 23.29 25.32 -1.92
CA GLU A 121 23.70 26.70 -2.18
C GLU A 121 22.78 27.36 -3.21
N ALA A 122 22.37 26.62 -4.25
CA ALA A 122 21.41 27.08 -5.24
C ALA A 122 20.03 27.35 -4.63
N LEU A 123 19.53 26.47 -3.74
CA LEU A 123 18.29 26.70 -2.98
C LEU A 123 18.39 27.98 -2.15
N LYS A 124 19.48 28.17 -1.41
CA LYS A 124 19.68 29.35 -0.58
C LYS A 124 19.73 30.63 -1.42
N LEU A 125 20.40 30.60 -2.57
CA LEU A 125 20.43 31.74 -3.51
C LEU A 125 19.05 32.05 -4.10
N ALA A 126 18.16 31.06 -4.20
CA ALA A 126 16.77 31.25 -4.59
C ALA A 126 15.88 31.78 -3.45
N GLY A 127 16.43 31.97 -2.24
CA GLY A 127 15.67 32.36 -1.05
C GLY A 127 14.91 31.21 -0.39
N ILE A 128 15.27 29.97 -0.69
CA ILE A 128 14.65 28.75 -0.15
C ILE A 128 15.54 28.19 0.96
N ASP A 129 15.08 28.22 2.20
CA ASP A 129 15.85 27.80 3.38
C ASP A 129 15.52 26.37 3.83
N TYR A 130 15.81 25.41 2.95
CA TYR A 130 15.75 23.98 3.29
C TYR A 130 17.13 23.34 3.21
N PRO A 131 17.49 22.44 4.14
CA PRO A 131 18.77 21.74 4.11
C PRO A 131 18.83 20.64 3.04
N GLY A 132 17.69 20.06 2.63
CA GLY A 132 17.64 19.02 1.61
C GLY A 132 16.23 18.51 1.31
N HIS A 133 16.17 17.39 0.57
CA HIS A 133 14.91 16.74 0.17
C HIS A 133 14.07 16.30 1.37
N THR A 134 14.71 15.70 2.36
CA THR A 134 14.04 15.02 3.47
C THR A 134 13.17 16.00 4.27
N GLU A 135 13.67 17.22 4.49
CA GLU A 135 12.96 18.25 5.25
C GLU A 135 11.81 18.85 4.45
N ILE A 136 12.00 19.08 3.14
CA ILE A 136 10.91 19.49 2.23
C ILE A 136 9.77 18.45 2.24
N LEU A 137 10.13 17.17 2.17
CA LEU A 137 9.19 16.05 2.19
C LEU A 137 8.43 15.99 3.53
N ALA A 138 9.15 16.05 4.65
CA ALA A 138 8.57 15.96 5.98
C ALA A 138 7.58 17.11 6.24
N GLU A 139 7.98 18.35 5.97
CA GLU A 139 7.12 19.53 6.19
C GLU A 139 5.85 19.46 5.34
N ARG A 140 5.98 19.17 4.04
CA ARG A 140 4.82 19.15 3.13
C ARG A 140 3.86 18.00 3.35
N THR A 141 4.36 16.88 3.88
CA THR A 141 3.51 15.72 4.19
C THR A 141 2.95 15.76 5.61
N GLY A 142 3.37 16.74 6.43
CA GLY A 142 3.06 16.74 7.86
C GLY A 142 3.65 15.54 8.60
N THR A 143 4.68 14.90 8.05
CA THR A 143 5.28 13.69 8.60
C THR A 143 6.33 14.09 9.64
N SER A 144 6.01 13.90 10.92
CA SER A 144 6.98 14.00 12.01
C SER A 144 7.87 12.77 12.12
N ASP A 145 7.35 11.61 11.73
CA ASP A 145 7.95 10.31 12.01
C ASP A 145 8.50 9.66 10.75
N PHE A 146 9.68 10.12 10.33
CA PHE A 146 10.44 9.48 9.25
C PHE A 146 11.79 8.97 9.73
N THR A 147 12.35 8.03 8.97
CA THR A 147 13.75 7.64 9.10
C THR A 147 14.38 7.33 7.74
N MET A 148 15.70 7.17 7.74
CA MET A 148 16.50 6.80 6.58
C MET A 148 16.73 5.29 6.57
N MET A 149 16.48 4.68 5.42
CA MET A 149 16.98 3.36 5.08
C MET A 149 17.98 3.48 3.94
N LEU A 150 19.19 2.96 4.13
CA LEU A 150 20.12 2.76 3.04
C LEU A 150 20.06 1.28 2.64
N ALA A 151 19.86 1.02 1.34
CA ALA A 151 19.74 -0.33 0.82
C ALA A 151 20.65 -0.53 -0.40
N ASN A 152 21.21 -1.73 -0.50
CA ASN A 152 21.80 -2.29 -1.70
C ASN A 152 21.35 -3.77 -1.82
N ASP A 153 21.92 -4.53 -2.76
CA ASP A 153 21.51 -5.91 -3.00
C ASP A 153 21.89 -6.87 -1.86
N GLU A 154 22.87 -6.51 -1.03
CA GLU A 154 23.37 -7.34 0.07
C GLU A 154 22.83 -6.94 1.45
N LEU A 155 22.54 -5.65 1.67
CA LEU A 155 22.19 -5.08 2.96
C LEU A 155 21.05 -4.06 2.86
N ARG A 156 20.17 -4.09 3.86
CA ARG A 156 19.22 -3.02 4.18
C ARG A 156 19.52 -2.55 5.59
N VAL A 157 19.74 -1.25 5.76
CA VAL A 157 20.07 -0.66 7.05
C VAL A 157 19.17 0.53 7.33
N VAL A 158 18.44 0.48 8.43
CA VAL A 158 17.59 1.56 8.95
C VAL A 158 18.32 2.24 10.10
N LEU A 159 18.27 3.57 10.16
CA LEU A 159 18.93 4.33 11.22
C LEU A 159 17.95 4.72 12.34
N VAL A 160 18.39 4.64 13.59
CA VAL A 160 17.69 5.24 14.73
C VAL A 160 17.87 6.75 14.70
N THR A 161 19.12 7.19 14.54
CA THR A 161 19.51 8.60 14.42
C THR A 161 20.22 8.87 13.10
N ILE A 162 19.94 10.04 12.51
CA ILE A 162 20.44 10.44 11.19
C ILE A 162 21.60 11.45 11.31
N HIS A 163 21.47 12.65 10.77
CA HIS A 163 22.53 13.68 10.75
C HIS A 163 22.63 14.43 12.09
N LEU A 164 23.26 13.80 13.09
CA LEU A 164 23.57 14.40 14.40
C LEU A 164 25.07 14.34 14.69
N SER A 165 25.52 15.14 15.67
CA SER A 165 26.82 14.88 16.28
C SER A 165 26.80 13.51 16.96
N LEU A 166 27.92 12.79 17.01
CA LEU A 166 27.96 11.46 17.64
C LEU A 166 27.49 11.50 19.11
N ALA A 167 27.82 12.56 19.84
CA ALA A 167 27.37 12.74 21.22
C ALA A 167 25.84 12.94 21.31
N ASP A 168 25.23 13.68 20.38
CA ASP A 168 23.78 13.88 20.37
C ASP A 168 23.05 12.63 19.87
N ALA A 169 23.63 11.90 18.91
CA ALA A 169 23.11 10.61 18.46
C ALA A 169 22.97 9.63 19.63
N ILE A 170 24.01 9.50 20.47
CA ILE A 170 23.99 8.67 21.68
C ILE A 170 22.90 9.14 22.66
N ARG A 171 22.79 10.45 22.90
CA ARG A 171 21.80 11.02 23.84
C ARG A 171 20.35 10.85 23.39
N GLN A 172 20.12 10.72 22.08
CA GLN A 172 18.77 10.57 21.53
C GLN A 172 18.28 9.13 21.54
N VAL A 173 19.12 8.15 21.86
CA VAL A 173 18.68 6.76 22.01
C VAL A 173 17.70 6.67 23.19
N SER A 174 16.48 6.24 22.90
CA SER A 174 15.44 5.93 23.87
C SER A 174 14.65 4.70 23.43
N ILE A 175 13.86 4.13 24.33
CA ILE A 175 12.97 3.00 24.00
C ILE A 175 12.05 3.39 22.84
N GLU A 176 11.51 4.62 22.85
CA GLU A 176 10.61 5.10 21.80
C GLU A 176 11.32 5.21 20.44
N THR A 177 12.54 5.77 20.40
CA THR A 177 13.27 5.94 19.13
C THR A 177 13.68 4.59 18.53
N GLU A 178 14.10 3.64 19.37
CA GLU A 178 14.44 2.27 18.95
C GLU A 178 13.20 1.55 18.40
N LEU A 179 12.11 1.52 19.17
CA LEU A 179 10.88 0.83 18.78
C LEU A 179 10.32 1.39 17.48
N ARG A 180 10.39 2.72 17.30
CA ARG A 180 10.03 3.39 16.05
C ARG A 180 10.88 2.90 14.88
N ALA A 181 12.21 2.85 15.02
CA ALA A 181 13.11 2.39 13.97
C ALA A 181 12.87 0.91 13.61
N ILE A 182 12.65 0.06 14.61
CA ILE A 182 12.32 -1.37 14.42
C ILE A 182 11.01 -1.55 13.65
N ARG A 183 9.95 -0.81 14.01
CA ARG A 183 8.66 -0.85 13.31
C ARG A 183 8.80 -0.40 11.86
N LEU A 184 9.49 0.71 11.61
CA LEU A 184 9.73 1.22 10.25
C LEU A 184 10.56 0.23 9.41
N ALA A 185 11.56 -0.42 10.01
CA ALA A 185 12.35 -1.44 9.33
C ALA A 185 11.51 -2.66 8.94
N ASN A 186 10.71 -3.18 9.87
CA ASN A 186 9.79 -4.28 9.61
C ASN A 186 8.79 -3.92 8.50
N GLU A 187 8.16 -2.75 8.59
CA GLU A 187 7.20 -2.29 7.60
C GLU A 187 7.84 -2.15 6.21
N ALA A 188 9.03 -1.56 6.11
CA ALA A 188 9.75 -1.39 4.85
C ALA A 188 10.05 -2.74 4.18
N CYS A 189 10.45 -3.76 4.94
CA CYS A 189 10.68 -5.10 4.43
C CYS A 189 9.38 -5.77 3.98
N ARG A 190 8.29 -5.65 4.74
CA ARG A 190 6.96 -6.16 4.32
C ARG A 190 6.52 -5.52 3.00
N ARG A 191 6.66 -4.20 2.90
CA ARG A 191 6.44 -3.42 1.66
C ARG A 191 7.44 -3.76 0.54
N SER A 192 8.52 -4.49 0.82
CA SER A 192 9.44 -4.98 -0.20
C SER A 192 9.13 -6.42 -0.63
N GLY A 193 8.03 -7.00 -0.14
CA GLY A 193 7.62 -8.38 -0.43
C GLY A 193 8.11 -9.43 0.56
N ILE A 194 8.70 -9.03 1.69
CA ILE A 194 9.17 -9.97 2.74
C ILE A 194 8.06 -10.13 3.77
N ALA A 195 7.25 -11.19 3.66
CA ALA A 195 6.05 -11.39 4.49
C ALA A 195 6.33 -11.42 6.01
N SER A 196 7.48 -11.99 6.41
CA SER A 196 7.91 -12.10 7.81
C SER A 196 9.37 -11.66 7.95
N PRO A 197 9.65 -10.35 8.06
CA PRO A 197 11.01 -9.83 8.12
C PRO A 197 11.72 -10.17 9.43
N ARG A 198 12.96 -10.61 9.32
CA ARG A 198 13.89 -10.78 10.44
C ARG A 198 14.66 -9.47 10.65
N VAL A 199 14.29 -8.72 11.68
CA VAL A 199 14.88 -7.42 12.02
C VAL A 199 16.00 -7.64 13.04
N ALA A 200 17.23 -7.29 12.68
CA ALA A 200 18.35 -7.32 13.62
C ALA A 200 18.67 -5.92 14.13
N VAL A 201 18.77 -5.75 15.44
CA VAL A 201 19.09 -4.46 16.06
C VAL A 201 20.54 -4.48 16.52
N ALA A 202 21.34 -3.53 16.04
CA ALA A 202 22.71 -3.34 16.48
C ALA A 202 22.73 -2.73 17.88
N GLY A 203 23.69 -3.13 18.71
CA GLY A 203 23.99 -2.44 19.96
C GLY A 203 24.63 -1.07 19.71
N LEU A 204 24.43 -0.15 20.64
CA LEU A 204 25.04 1.18 20.63
C LEU A 204 26.51 1.09 21.02
N ASN A 205 26.81 0.33 22.07
CA ASN A 205 28.17 0.18 22.58
C ASN A 205 28.89 -0.99 21.88
N PRO A 206 30.24 -0.98 21.87
CA PRO A 206 31.02 -2.14 21.48
C PRO A 206 30.55 -3.39 22.21
N HIS A 207 30.48 -4.52 21.51
CA HIS A 207 29.99 -5.79 22.08
C HIS A 207 28.57 -5.71 22.66
N ALA A 208 27.74 -4.77 22.19
CA ALA A 208 26.40 -4.51 22.73
C ALA A 208 26.42 -4.29 24.27
N GLY A 209 27.42 -3.56 24.74
CA GLY A 209 27.57 -3.17 26.15
C GLY A 209 28.22 -4.24 27.04
N GLU A 210 28.48 -5.45 26.55
CA GLU A 210 29.14 -6.54 27.28
C GLU A 210 28.53 -6.75 28.69
N ASN A 211 27.22 -7.01 28.73
CA ASN A 211 26.43 -7.13 29.98
C ASN A 211 26.55 -5.93 30.93
N GLY A 212 26.68 -4.72 30.38
CA GLY A 212 26.74 -3.47 31.13
C GLY A 212 28.16 -2.99 31.46
N LEU A 213 29.20 -3.72 31.03
CA LEU A 213 30.60 -3.37 31.27
C LEU A 213 31.05 -2.16 30.43
N PHE A 214 30.52 -2.01 29.21
CA PHE A 214 30.91 -0.96 28.26
C PHE A 214 29.85 0.12 28.03
N GLY A 215 28.87 0.19 28.92
CA GLY A 215 27.68 1.04 28.76
C GLY A 215 26.43 0.21 29.01
N ARG A 216 25.34 0.89 29.39
CA ARG A 216 24.09 0.23 29.78
C ARG A 216 22.92 0.52 28.85
N GLU A 217 23.09 1.41 27.89
CA GLU A 217 22.07 1.81 26.91
C GLU A 217 21.51 0.59 26.16
N ASP A 218 22.36 -0.38 25.84
CA ASP A 218 21.96 -1.64 25.21
C ASP A 218 21.00 -2.47 26.07
N LEU A 219 21.24 -2.52 27.39
CA LEU A 219 20.43 -3.29 28.34
C LEU A 219 19.18 -2.53 28.81
N ASP A 220 19.33 -1.24 29.06
CA ASP A 220 18.33 -0.42 29.74
C ASP A 220 17.36 0.24 28.73
N LEU A 221 17.74 0.37 27.45
CA LEU A 221 16.94 1.04 26.41
C LEU A 221 16.69 0.15 25.18
N ILE A 222 17.73 -0.41 24.58
CA ILE A 222 17.60 -1.14 23.30
C ILE A 222 16.94 -2.50 23.49
N ALA A 223 17.39 -3.32 24.45
CA ALA A 223 16.79 -4.63 24.72
C ALA A 223 15.28 -4.52 25.09
N PRO A 224 14.84 -3.58 25.95
CA PRO A 224 13.41 -3.36 26.19
C PRO A 224 12.62 -3.01 24.93
N ALA A 225 13.16 -2.16 24.04
CA ALA A 225 12.49 -1.81 22.78
C ALA A 225 12.32 -3.02 21.85
N ILE A 226 13.32 -3.91 21.80
CA ILE A 226 13.24 -5.18 21.06
C ILE A 226 12.13 -6.06 21.63
N GLU A 227 12.04 -6.21 22.96
CA GLU A 227 10.99 -7.02 23.58
C GLU A 227 9.58 -6.45 23.34
N LEU A 228 9.42 -5.11 23.34
CA LEU A 228 8.18 -4.46 22.95
C LEU A 228 7.80 -4.75 21.49
N ALA A 229 8.76 -4.66 20.57
CA ALA A 229 8.54 -4.99 19.16
C ALA A 229 8.16 -6.47 18.98
N ARG A 230 8.77 -7.38 19.74
CA ARG A 230 8.43 -8.81 19.73
C ARG A 230 7.02 -9.07 20.25
N ALA A 231 6.59 -8.34 21.29
CA ALA A 231 5.21 -8.40 21.77
C ALA A 231 4.19 -7.93 20.71
N GLU A 232 4.61 -7.09 19.76
CA GLU A 232 3.82 -6.68 18.58
C GLU A 232 3.85 -7.70 17.42
N GLY A 233 4.57 -8.82 17.58
CA GLY A 233 4.72 -9.84 16.55
C GLY A 233 5.79 -9.53 15.50
N ILE A 234 6.69 -8.58 15.76
CA ILE A 234 7.86 -8.34 14.92
C ILE A 234 8.96 -9.34 15.30
N ASP A 235 9.53 -10.03 14.30
CA ASP A 235 10.69 -10.91 14.50
C ASP A 235 11.98 -10.09 14.65
N ALA A 236 12.06 -9.36 15.77
CA ALA A 236 13.18 -8.52 16.14
C ALA A 236 14.14 -9.27 17.08
N THR A 237 15.45 -9.19 16.80
CA THR A 237 16.49 -9.82 17.63
C THR A 237 17.67 -8.88 17.87
N GLY A 238 18.33 -9.02 19.02
CA GLY A 238 19.46 -8.20 19.44
C GLY A 238 19.38 -7.83 20.93
N PRO A 239 20.10 -6.77 21.37
CA PRO A 239 21.08 -6.02 20.59
C PRO A 239 22.28 -6.90 20.20
N TRP A 240 22.72 -6.82 18.95
CA TRP A 240 23.88 -7.56 18.44
C TRP A 240 25.12 -6.68 18.36
N PRO A 241 26.34 -7.22 18.57
CA PRO A 241 27.57 -6.46 18.38
C PRO A 241 27.68 -5.86 16.97
N GLY A 242 27.86 -4.53 16.90
CA GLY A 242 27.88 -3.78 15.64
C GLY A 242 28.98 -4.20 14.64
N ASP A 243 30.08 -4.77 15.12
CA ASP A 243 31.18 -5.29 14.31
C ASP A 243 30.85 -6.62 13.62
N THR A 244 29.90 -7.39 14.15
CA THR A 244 29.53 -8.71 13.59
C THR A 244 28.18 -8.72 12.88
N ILE A 245 27.24 -7.86 13.27
CA ILE A 245 25.86 -7.87 12.78
C ILE A 245 25.78 -7.72 11.25
N PHE A 246 26.56 -6.82 10.65
CA PHE A 246 26.49 -6.58 9.19
C PHE A 246 27.06 -7.75 8.38
N MET A 247 28.08 -8.42 8.90
CA MET A 247 28.59 -9.66 8.28
C MET A 247 27.52 -10.76 8.30
N ARG A 248 26.76 -10.88 9.39
CA ARG A 248 25.67 -11.86 9.53
C ARG A 248 24.47 -11.53 8.64
N ALA A 249 24.07 -10.26 8.58
CA ALA A 249 23.03 -9.77 7.69
C ALA A 249 23.37 -10.07 6.22
N ARG A 250 24.62 -9.80 5.80
CA ARG A 250 25.11 -10.14 4.46
C ARG A 250 25.03 -11.64 4.14
N ARG A 251 25.15 -12.51 5.15
CA ARG A 251 25.01 -13.97 5.02
C ARG A 251 23.54 -14.43 4.96
N GLY A 252 22.58 -13.50 5.00
CA GLY A 252 21.15 -13.79 4.93
C GLY A 252 20.54 -14.22 6.26
N GLU A 253 21.24 -14.03 7.39
CA GLU A 253 20.66 -14.31 8.72
C GLU A 253 19.52 -13.34 9.07
N PHE A 254 19.56 -12.12 8.51
CA PHE A 254 18.61 -11.05 8.76
C PHE A 254 18.23 -10.36 7.45
N ASP A 255 17.02 -9.81 7.40
CA ASP A 255 16.50 -9.14 6.19
C ASP A 255 16.77 -7.62 6.22
N VAL A 256 16.89 -7.06 7.42
CA VAL A 256 17.21 -5.64 7.68
C VAL A 256 17.93 -5.49 9.02
N VAL A 257 18.85 -4.53 9.07
CA VAL A 257 19.56 -4.12 10.28
C VAL A 257 19.09 -2.74 10.73
N VAL A 258 18.77 -2.58 12.01
CA VAL A 258 18.58 -1.27 12.66
C VAL A 258 19.91 -0.87 13.29
N ALA A 259 20.51 0.22 12.80
CA ALA A 259 21.75 0.80 13.29
C ALA A 259 21.48 2.08 14.09
N GLN A 260 22.24 2.26 15.16
CA GLN A 260 22.01 3.25 16.19
C GLN A 260 22.33 4.69 15.73
N TYR A 261 23.35 4.83 14.88
CA TYR A 261 23.79 6.10 14.33
C TYR A 261 24.31 5.95 12.91
N HIS A 262 24.35 7.09 12.19
CA HIS A 262 24.69 7.17 10.77
C HIS A 262 25.92 6.34 10.37
N ASP A 263 27.08 6.58 10.98
CA ASP A 263 28.33 5.93 10.57
C ASP A 263 28.37 4.44 10.93
N GLN A 264 27.60 3.98 11.94
CA GLN A 264 27.48 2.56 12.25
C GLN A 264 26.85 1.79 11.09
N GLY A 265 25.82 2.36 10.48
CA GLY A 265 25.04 1.73 9.42
C GLY A 265 25.59 1.97 8.01
N LEU A 266 26.08 3.19 7.72
CA LEU A 266 26.46 3.56 6.36
C LEU A 266 27.83 3.02 5.95
N ILE A 267 28.79 2.93 6.87
CA ILE A 267 30.11 2.38 6.54
C ILE A 267 30.00 0.96 5.96
N PRO A 268 29.28 0.00 6.59
CA PRO A 268 29.10 -1.33 6.03
C PRO A 268 28.46 -1.35 4.64
N VAL A 269 27.41 -0.55 4.43
CA VAL A 269 26.69 -0.52 3.14
C VAL A 269 27.57 0.07 2.04
N LYS A 270 28.24 1.20 2.31
CA LYS A 270 29.11 1.87 1.33
C LYS A 270 30.35 1.06 1.02
N TYR A 271 30.92 0.37 2.00
CA TYR A 271 32.08 -0.50 1.80
C TYR A 271 31.78 -1.67 0.85
N LEU A 272 30.55 -2.19 0.85
CA LEU A 272 30.12 -3.29 -0.01
C LEU A 272 29.70 -2.85 -1.42
N GLY A 273 29.57 -1.56 -1.68
CA GLY A 273 29.28 -1.05 -3.03
C GLY A 273 28.79 0.39 -3.04
N ILE A 274 29.71 1.34 -3.24
CA ILE A 274 29.41 2.77 -3.39
C ILE A 274 28.47 3.01 -4.59
N ASP A 275 28.59 2.21 -5.65
CA ASP A 275 27.90 2.42 -6.93
C ASP A 275 26.41 2.00 -6.92
N HIS A 276 25.96 1.30 -5.86
CA HIS A 276 24.62 0.69 -5.79
C HIS A 276 23.83 1.06 -4.53
N GLY A 277 24.29 2.03 -3.73
CA GLY A 277 23.55 2.52 -2.58
C GLY A 277 22.36 3.38 -2.99
N VAL A 278 21.18 3.12 -2.41
CA VAL A 278 19.99 3.97 -2.54
C VAL A 278 19.46 4.35 -1.18
N ASN A 279 19.16 5.64 -1.04
CA ASN A 279 18.51 6.20 0.12
C ASN A 279 17.00 6.12 -0.04
N ILE A 280 16.33 5.50 0.92
CA ILE A 280 14.88 5.33 0.99
C ILE A 280 14.38 6.04 2.23
N THR A 281 13.44 6.96 2.06
CA THR A 281 12.82 7.65 3.19
C THR A 281 11.61 6.86 3.65
N LEU A 282 11.68 6.30 4.86
CA LEU A 282 10.60 5.54 5.49
C LEU A 282 9.72 6.47 6.32
N GLY A 283 8.43 6.11 6.47
CA GLY A 283 7.44 6.87 7.25
C GLY A 283 6.61 7.87 6.45
N LEU A 284 7.00 8.18 5.21
CA LEU A 284 6.19 9.02 4.32
C LEU A 284 4.91 8.29 3.86
N PRO A 285 3.83 9.03 3.52
CA PRO A 285 2.58 8.46 3.00
C PRO A 285 2.70 7.85 1.60
N PHE A 286 3.88 7.96 0.97
CA PHE A 286 4.23 7.39 -0.32
C PHE A 286 5.68 6.93 -0.32
N VAL A 287 6.06 6.10 -1.30
CA VAL A 287 7.44 5.66 -1.47
C VAL A 287 8.30 6.80 -2.01
N ARG A 288 9.45 7.05 -1.36
CA ARG A 288 10.49 7.93 -1.90
C ARG A 288 11.85 7.24 -1.86
N THR A 289 12.51 7.22 -3.02
CA THR A 289 13.91 6.78 -3.17
C THR A 289 14.77 7.91 -3.74
N SER A 290 16.09 7.79 -3.56
CA SER A 290 17.06 8.80 -4.00
C SER A 290 18.41 8.19 -4.26
N VAL A 291 19.14 8.82 -5.17
CA VAL A 291 20.56 8.57 -5.38
C VAL A 291 21.38 8.96 -4.14
N ASP A 292 22.53 8.34 -3.95
CA ASP A 292 23.43 8.57 -2.80
C ASP A 292 24.62 9.51 -3.13
N HIS A 293 24.47 10.34 -4.17
CA HIS A 293 25.47 11.31 -4.58
C HIS A 293 24.88 12.72 -4.78
N GLY A 294 25.75 13.73 -4.79
CA GLY A 294 25.39 15.13 -4.98
C GLY A 294 25.21 15.52 -6.45
N THR A 295 25.11 16.83 -6.71
CA THR A 295 24.92 17.41 -8.05
C THR A 295 26.15 17.35 -8.97
N ALA A 296 27.33 17.03 -8.41
CA ALA A 296 28.59 16.80 -9.13
C ALA A 296 28.88 17.85 -10.22
N PHE A 297 28.89 19.13 -9.81
CA PHE A 297 29.05 20.28 -10.73
C PHE A 297 30.36 20.27 -11.52
N ASP A 298 31.40 19.62 -11.00
CA ASP A 298 32.70 19.43 -11.66
C ASP A 298 32.65 18.55 -12.91
N ILE A 299 31.65 17.66 -12.99
CA ILE A 299 31.46 16.76 -14.15
C ILE A 299 30.14 17.00 -14.91
N ALA A 300 29.29 17.92 -14.44
CA ALA A 300 28.03 18.24 -15.08
C ALA A 300 28.28 18.73 -16.53
N GLY A 301 27.55 18.15 -17.49
CA GLY A 301 27.71 18.49 -18.90
C GLY A 301 28.89 17.81 -19.60
N ALA A 302 29.63 16.94 -18.90
CA ALA A 302 30.77 16.23 -19.48
C ALA A 302 30.39 14.87 -20.10
N GLY A 303 29.15 14.39 -19.92
CA GLY A 303 28.72 13.07 -20.40
C GLY A 303 29.33 11.91 -19.60
N LYS A 304 29.91 12.18 -18.42
CA LYS A 304 30.66 11.19 -17.60
C LYS A 304 29.93 10.75 -16.33
N ALA A 305 28.78 11.34 -15.99
CA ALA A 305 28.04 10.97 -14.79
C ALA A 305 27.50 9.54 -14.89
N ASP A 306 27.57 8.78 -13.80
CA ASP A 306 27.07 7.41 -13.73
C ASP A 306 25.60 7.42 -13.26
N HIS A 307 24.71 6.80 -14.04
CA HIS A 307 23.27 6.73 -13.75
C HIS A 307 22.86 5.45 -12.99
N ARG A 308 23.78 4.54 -12.69
CA ARG A 308 23.46 3.25 -12.02
C ARG A 308 22.80 3.43 -10.65
N SER A 309 23.18 4.44 -9.88
CA SER A 309 22.50 4.77 -8.60
C SER A 309 21.05 5.19 -8.83
N LEU A 310 20.75 5.96 -9.89
CA LEU A 310 19.38 6.34 -10.25
C LEU A 310 18.58 5.14 -10.76
N GLN A 311 19.19 4.28 -11.57
CA GLN A 311 18.58 3.03 -12.04
C GLN A 311 18.19 2.14 -10.85
N TYR A 312 19.09 2.00 -9.87
CA TYR A 312 18.81 1.26 -8.65
C TYR A 312 17.69 1.91 -7.84
N ALA A 313 17.68 3.25 -7.74
CA ALA A 313 16.66 4.00 -7.00
C ALA A 313 15.26 3.78 -7.59
N LEU A 314 15.17 3.79 -8.93
CA LEU A 314 13.96 3.49 -9.65
C LEU A 314 13.50 2.04 -9.42
N ALA A 315 14.40 1.06 -9.55
CA ALA A 315 14.08 -0.34 -9.33
C ALA A 315 13.58 -0.61 -7.90
N GLN A 316 14.14 0.04 -6.89
CA GLN A 316 13.65 -0.06 -5.51
C GLN A 316 12.29 0.61 -5.34
N ALA A 317 12.07 1.76 -5.98
CA ALA A 317 10.77 2.41 -5.99
C ALA A 317 9.69 1.52 -6.63
N GLU A 318 10.00 0.82 -7.73
CA GLU A 318 9.09 -0.14 -8.37
C GLU A 318 8.70 -1.29 -7.44
N LYS A 319 9.69 -1.89 -6.75
CA LYS A 319 9.45 -2.98 -5.79
C LYS A 319 8.55 -2.54 -4.64
N LEU A 320 8.85 -1.37 -4.05
CA LEU A 320 8.10 -0.82 -2.92
C LEU A 320 6.69 -0.34 -3.33
N ASN A 321 6.55 0.24 -4.52
CA ASN A 321 5.27 0.67 -5.09
C ASN A 321 4.37 -0.54 -5.42
N GLY A 322 4.96 -1.64 -5.87
CA GLY A 322 4.24 -2.90 -6.12
C GLY A 322 3.52 -3.45 -4.90
N ALA A 323 4.08 -3.27 -3.70
CA ALA A 323 3.48 -3.75 -2.44
C ALA A 323 2.54 -2.75 -1.75
N MET A 324 2.53 -1.46 -2.13
CA MET A 324 1.55 -0.48 -1.63
C MET A 324 0.10 -0.78 -2.05
N MET A 325 -0.12 -1.77 -2.91
CA MET A 325 -1.43 -2.19 -3.40
C MET A 325 -2.13 -3.29 -2.59
N GLU A 326 -1.54 -3.78 -1.48
CA GLU A 326 -2.15 -4.86 -0.67
C GLU A 326 -2.85 -4.36 0.61
N SER A 327 -3.63 -3.29 0.52
CA SER A 327 -4.96 -3.39 1.11
C SER A 327 -5.89 -3.59 -0.07
N PRO A 328 -6.31 -4.83 -0.38
CA PRO A 328 -7.24 -5.07 -1.47
C PRO A 328 -8.44 -4.15 -1.28
N VAL A 329 -8.85 -3.46 -2.35
CA VAL A 329 -10.10 -2.70 -2.33
C VAL A 329 -11.20 -3.71 -2.02
N PRO A 330 -11.93 -3.56 -0.90
CA PRO A 330 -12.94 -4.54 -0.55
C PRO A 330 -13.97 -4.61 -1.68
N GLU A 331 -14.29 -5.82 -2.11
CA GLU A 331 -15.29 -6.05 -3.15
C GLU A 331 -16.66 -5.54 -2.69
N PHE A 332 -17.24 -4.63 -3.48
CA PHE A 332 -18.58 -4.12 -3.24
C PHE A 332 -19.62 -5.02 -3.91
N ILE A 333 -20.27 -5.87 -3.11
CA ILE A 333 -21.27 -6.82 -3.59
C ILE A 333 -22.65 -6.18 -3.44
N PHE A 334 -23.26 -5.81 -4.57
CA PHE A 334 -24.63 -5.29 -4.56
C PHE A 334 -25.64 -6.44 -4.58
N MET A 335 -26.45 -6.53 -3.54
CA MET A 335 -27.51 -7.53 -3.42
C MET A 335 -28.83 -6.95 -3.93
N LEU A 336 -29.41 -7.57 -4.96
CA LEU A 336 -30.74 -7.25 -5.52
C LEU A 336 -31.86 -7.71 -4.56
N THR A 337 -31.76 -7.33 -3.29
CA THR A 337 -32.59 -7.83 -2.20
C THR A 337 -33.06 -6.72 -1.27
N ARG A 338 -34.32 -6.82 -0.84
CA ARG A 338 -34.92 -6.00 0.21
C ARG A 338 -35.44 -6.91 1.30
N GLN A 339 -35.07 -6.65 2.56
CA GLN A 339 -35.54 -7.43 3.73
C GLN A 339 -35.36 -8.95 3.57
N ASP A 340 -34.14 -9.38 3.24
CA ASP A 340 -33.78 -10.80 3.05
C ASP A 340 -34.52 -11.52 1.92
N ARG A 341 -35.06 -10.80 0.93
CA ARG A 341 -35.71 -11.39 -0.25
C ARG A 341 -35.27 -10.70 -1.53
N THR A 342 -35.10 -11.46 -2.60
CA THR A 342 -34.87 -10.93 -3.94
C THR A 342 -36.07 -10.08 -4.37
N ILE A 343 -35.80 -8.87 -4.85
CA ILE A 343 -36.85 -7.89 -5.20
C ILE A 343 -37.60 -8.31 -6.47
N PRO A 344 -38.91 -8.02 -6.58
CA PRO A 344 -39.70 -8.40 -7.75
C PRO A 344 -39.25 -7.69 -9.04
N ASP A 345 -38.68 -6.49 -8.92
CA ASP A 345 -38.15 -5.66 -10.02
C ASP A 345 -36.64 -5.85 -10.25
N ALA A 346 -36.06 -6.99 -9.83
CA ALA A 346 -34.61 -7.21 -9.88
C ALA A 346 -34.02 -7.12 -11.30
N MET A 347 -34.78 -7.57 -12.31
CA MET A 347 -34.37 -7.46 -13.71
C MET A 347 -34.29 -6.00 -14.17
N ASP A 348 -35.26 -5.16 -13.78
CA ASP A 348 -35.28 -3.75 -14.16
C ASP A 348 -34.11 -3.00 -13.49
N ARG A 349 -33.83 -3.32 -12.21
CA ARG A 349 -32.70 -2.72 -11.48
C ARG A 349 -31.33 -3.16 -11.99
N LEU A 350 -31.23 -4.35 -12.58
CA LEU A 350 -29.94 -4.88 -13.05
C LEU A 350 -29.30 -3.95 -14.09
N GLU A 351 -30.09 -3.35 -14.98
CA GLU A 351 -29.57 -2.43 -15.99
C GLU A 351 -28.94 -1.19 -15.34
N GLU A 352 -29.61 -0.60 -14.34
CA GLU A 352 -29.11 0.53 -13.55
C GLU A 352 -27.80 0.16 -12.83
N VAL A 353 -27.75 -1.02 -12.21
CA VAL A 353 -26.59 -1.52 -11.46
C VAL A 353 -25.38 -1.72 -12.37
N LEU A 354 -25.58 -2.34 -13.54
CA LEU A 354 -24.51 -2.57 -14.51
C LEU A 354 -24.01 -1.26 -15.13
N ALA A 355 -24.92 -0.31 -15.39
CA ALA A 355 -24.59 1.03 -15.88
C ALA A 355 -23.79 1.86 -14.86
N ALA A 356 -24.07 1.68 -13.56
CA ALA A 356 -23.29 2.25 -12.47
C ALA A 356 -21.90 1.60 -12.27
N GLY A 357 -21.52 0.64 -13.13
CA GLY A 357 -20.21 0.00 -13.11
C GLY A 357 -20.03 -1.05 -12.02
N VAL A 358 -21.09 -1.48 -11.34
CA VAL A 358 -21.03 -2.57 -10.36
C VAL A 358 -20.85 -3.90 -11.10
N ARG A 359 -19.94 -4.73 -10.59
CA ARG A 359 -19.55 -6.02 -11.19
C ARG A 359 -19.60 -7.20 -10.23
N HIS A 360 -19.95 -6.99 -8.97
CA HIS A 360 -20.23 -8.06 -8.00
C HIS A 360 -21.70 -7.92 -7.62
N ILE A 361 -22.54 -8.84 -8.11
CA ILE A 361 -24.00 -8.73 -8.01
C ILE A 361 -24.55 -10.03 -7.46
N GLY A 362 -25.36 -9.92 -6.41
CA GLY A 362 -25.96 -11.07 -5.77
C GLY A 362 -27.45 -10.97 -5.60
N PHE A 363 -28.06 -12.12 -5.32
CA PHE A 363 -29.46 -12.22 -4.90
C PHE A 363 -29.62 -13.39 -3.93
N LYS A 364 -30.84 -13.58 -3.40
CA LYS A 364 -31.19 -14.71 -2.55
C LYS A 364 -32.06 -15.71 -3.31
N ASP A 365 -32.05 -16.95 -2.86
CA ASP A 365 -32.88 -18.03 -3.40
C ASP A 365 -34.38 -17.87 -3.07
N VAL A 366 -34.73 -16.89 -2.23
CA VAL A 366 -36.10 -16.51 -1.87
C VAL A 366 -36.48 -15.16 -2.46
N GLY A 367 -37.76 -14.99 -2.82
CA GLY A 367 -38.32 -13.73 -3.31
C GLY A 367 -38.88 -13.81 -4.73
N LEU A 368 -38.21 -14.56 -5.61
CA LEU A 368 -38.63 -14.79 -6.99
C LEU A 368 -38.80 -16.30 -7.28
N PRO A 369 -39.67 -16.67 -8.25
CA PRO A 369 -39.69 -18.00 -8.83
C PRO A 369 -38.32 -18.41 -9.40
N PHE A 370 -38.01 -19.71 -9.38
CA PHE A 370 -36.71 -20.22 -9.83
C PHE A 370 -36.40 -19.89 -11.30
N GLU A 371 -37.40 -19.92 -12.18
CA GLU A 371 -37.22 -19.57 -13.60
C GLU A 371 -36.83 -18.09 -13.77
N ASP A 372 -37.40 -17.19 -12.97
CA ASP A 372 -37.05 -15.76 -12.99
C ASP A 372 -35.63 -15.54 -12.45
N LEU A 373 -35.23 -16.28 -11.40
CA LEU A 373 -33.86 -16.28 -10.91
C LEU A 373 -32.87 -16.78 -11.97
N LYS A 374 -33.25 -17.76 -12.79
CA LYS A 374 -32.42 -18.27 -13.89
C LYS A 374 -32.22 -17.23 -14.99
N LEU A 375 -33.28 -16.50 -15.34
CA LEU A 375 -33.19 -15.38 -16.29
C LEU A 375 -32.28 -14.27 -15.74
N LEU A 376 -32.44 -13.92 -14.46
CA LEU A 376 -31.63 -12.92 -13.77
C LEU A 376 -30.16 -13.32 -13.70
N ALA A 377 -29.85 -14.55 -13.29
CA ALA A 377 -28.50 -15.10 -13.26
C ALA A 377 -27.81 -15.01 -14.63
N SER A 378 -28.54 -15.41 -15.68
CA SER A 378 -28.05 -15.35 -17.06
C SER A 378 -27.79 -13.91 -17.52
N ALA A 379 -28.65 -12.96 -17.11
CA ALA A 379 -28.47 -11.54 -17.43
C ALA A 379 -27.26 -10.94 -16.71
N ILE A 380 -27.05 -11.25 -15.43
CA ILE A 380 -25.88 -10.80 -14.65
C ILE A 380 -24.58 -11.26 -15.32
N ARG A 381 -24.50 -12.54 -15.71
CA ARG A 381 -23.32 -13.09 -16.40
C ARG A 381 -23.09 -12.45 -17.76
N ARG A 382 -24.15 -12.25 -18.57
CA ARG A 382 -24.03 -11.53 -19.86
C ARG A 382 -23.54 -10.09 -19.68
N GLY A 383 -23.88 -9.46 -18.55
CA GLY A 383 -23.38 -8.15 -18.15
C GLY A 383 -21.91 -8.13 -17.70
N GLY A 384 -21.23 -9.29 -17.68
CA GLY A 384 -19.84 -9.41 -17.26
C GLY A 384 -19.63 -9.23 -15.76
N ALA A 385 -20.65 -9.47 -14.94
CA ALA A 385 -20.58 -9.39 -13.49
C ALA A 385 -20.43 -10.77 -12.84
N LYS A 386 -19.66 -10.85 -11.74
CA LYS A 386 -19.55 -12.01 -10.86
C LYS A 386 -20.87 -12.16 -10.08
N LEU A 387 -21.43 -13.36 -10.12
CA LEU A 387 -22.76 -13.70 -9.64
C LEU A 387 -22.70 -14.40 -8.27
N TYR A 388 -23.40 -13.83 -7.29
CA TYR A 388 -23.48 -14.34 -5.92
C TYR A 388 -24.89 -14.85 -5.61
N LEU A 389 -24.98 -15.99 -4.93
CA LEU A 389 -26.22 -16.47 -4.30
C LEU A 389 -26.03 -16.56 -2.80
N GLU A 390 -26.82 -15.82 -2.03
CA GLU A 390 -26.78 -15.87 -0.56
C GLU A 390 -27.91 -16.76 -0.03
N VAL A 391 -27.54 -17.73 0.81
CA VAL A 391 -28.43 -18.69 1.46
C VAL A 391 -28.77 -18.21 2.86
N VAL A 392 -30.07 -18.01 3.12
CA VAL A 392 -30.58 -17.51 4.41
C VAL A 392 -31.14 -18.60 5.32
N SER A 393 -31.20 -19.85 4.84
CA SER A 393 -31.71 -20.97 5.66
C SER A 393 -30.62 -21.61 6.52
N LEU A 394 -31.04 -22.15 7.66
CA LEU A 394 -30.19 -22.80 8.68
C LEU A 394 -30.50 -24.30 8.83
N ASP A 395 -31.51 -24.81 8.12
CA ASP A 395 -31.83 -26.23 8.08
C ASP A 395 -31.16 -26.92 6.89
N GLU A 396 -30.74 -28.17 7.10
CA GLU A 396 -29.97 -28.94 6.13
C GLU A 396 -30.72 -29.18 4.81
N THR A 397 -32.04 -29.37 4.87
CA THR A 397 -32.83 -29.66 3.66
C THR A 397 -32.87 -28.44 2.73
N SER A 398 -33.03 -27.25 3.33
CA SER A 398 -32.99 -25.99 2.59
C SER A 398 -31.60 -25.68 2.07
N GLU A 399 -30.53 -25.82 2.87
CA GLU A 399 -29.15 -25.56 2.42
C GLU A 399 -28.77 -26.47 1.22
N VAL A 400 -29.14 -27.75 1.27
CA VAL A 400 -28.96 -28.69 0.15
C VAL A 400 -29.74 -28.25 -1.10
N LYS A 401 -30.97 -27.76 -0.92
CA LYS A 401 -31.78 -27.23 -2.03
C LYS A 401 -31.14 -25.99 -2.64
N SER A 402 -30.65 -25.06 -1.83
CA SER A 402 -30.00 -23.83 -2.27
C SER A 402 -28.66 -24.14 -2.97
N ALA A 403 -27.90 -25.13 -2.51
CA ALA A 403 -26.70 -25.60 -3.19
C ALA A 403 -27.01 -26.17 -4.58
N LYS A 404 -28.07 -26.98 -4.72
CA LYS A 404 -28.52 -27.46 -6.03
C LYS A 404 -29.02 -26.33 -6.94
N ALA A 405 -29.69 -25.34 -6.37
CA ALA A 405 -30.10 -24.14 -7.09
C ALA A 405 -28.88 -23.35 -7.58
N ALA A 406 -27.85 -23.18 -6.75
CA ALA A 406 -26.58 -22.52 -7.11
C ALA A 406 -25.93 -23.18 -8.34
N VAL A 407 -25.86 -24.52 -8.36
CA VAL A 407 -25.36 -25.28 -9.50
C VAL A 407 -26.21 -25.05 -10.75
N ALA A 408 -27.53 -25.15 -10.63
CA ALA A 408 -28.45 -24.99 -11.76
C ALA A 408 -28.51 -23.53 -12.30
N LEU A 409 -28.21 -22.55 -11.46
CA LEU A 409 -28.11 -21.14 -11.82
C LEU A 409 -26.72 -20.78 -12.38
N GLU A 410 -25.72 -21.64 -12.22
CA GLU A 410 -24.31 -21.38 -12.57
C GLU A 410 -23.80 -20.10 -11.91
N VAL A 411 -23.95 -20.01 -10.58
CA VAL A 411 -23.39 -18.89 -9.80
C VAL A 411 -21.88 -19.00 -9.72
N ASP A 412 -21.18 -17.90 -9.46
CA ASP A 412 -19.75 -17.94 -9.20
C ASP A 412 -19.47 -18.18 -7.72
N VAL A 413 -20.32 -17.63 -6.84
CA VAL A 413 -20.16 -17.69 -5.40
C VAL A 413 -21.47 -18.08 -4.71
N LEU A 414 -21.38 -19.07 -3.83
CA LEU A 414 -22.42 -19.44 -2.87
C LEU A 414 -22.02 -18.93 -1.48
N MET A 415 -22.82 -18.03 -0.94
CA MET A 415 -22.62 -17.41 0.38
C MET A 415 -23.65 -17.91 1.40
N GLY A 416 -23.25 -18.00 2.66
CA GLY A 416 -24.10 -18.40 3.77
C GLY A 416 -24.25 -19.91 3.96
N GLY A 417 -25.20 -20.26 4.83
CA GLY A 417 -25.36 -21.63 5.35
C GLY A 417 -24.38 -21.96 6.47
N THR A 418 -24.68 -23.01 7.21
CA THR A 418 -23.94 -23.43 8.41
C THR A 418 -23.42 -24.87 8.31
N ARG A 419 -23.73 -25.57 7.21
CA ARG A 419 -23.46 -27.01 7.05
C ARG A 419 -22.60 -27.28 5.81
N PRO A 420 -21.31 -26.92 5.84
CA PRO A 420 -20.39 -27.19 4.73
C PRO A 420 -20.36 -28.67 4.35
N ASP A 421 -20.50 -29.58 5.31
CA ASP A 421 -20.45 -31.02 5.04
C ASP A 421 -21.65 -31.53 4.20
N ALA A 422 -22.77 -30.79 4.19
CA ALA A 422 -23.92 -31.06 3.33
C ALA A 422 -23.82 -30.37 1.96
N VAL A 423 -23.21 -29.18 1.91
CA VAL A 423 -23.12 -28.34 0.70
C VAL A 423 -21.95 -28.75 -0.20
N LEU A 424 -20.75 -28.97 0.36
CA LEU A 424 -19.53 -29.24 -0.37
C LEU A 424 -19.64 -30.43 -1.35
N PRO A 425 -20.26 -31.58 -1.00
CA PRO A 425 -20.43 -32.69 -1.93
C PRO A 425 -21.22 -32.34 -3.20
N ILE A 426 -22.12 -31.35 -3.13
CA ILE A 426 -23.00 -30.95 -4.24
C ILE A 426 -22.24 -30.06 -5.23
N ILE A 427 -21.36 -29.18 -4.72
CA ILE A 427 -20.65 -28.18 -5.53
C ILE A 427 -19.21 -28.61 -5.88
N ARG A 428 -18.70 -29.73 -5.33
CA ARG A 428 -17.28 -30.14 -5.47
C ARG A 428 -16.78 -30.22 -6.93
N SER A 429 -17.64 -30.64 -7.86
CA SER A 429 -17.28 -30.78 -9.27
C SER A 429 -17.65 -29.56 -10.12
N THR A 430 -17.96 -28.43 -9.48
CA THR A 430 -18.24 -27.15 -10.15
C THR A 430 -17.12 -26.15 -9.87
N GLY A 431 -17.17 -24.99 -10.53
CA GLY A 431 -16.28 -23.86 -10.24
C GLY A 431 -16.80 -22.92 -9.14
N ILE A 432 -17.82 -23.32 -8.39
CA ILE A 432 -18.49 -22.45 -7.40
C ILE A 432 -17.61 -22.28 -6.18
N GLU A 433 -17.30 -21.04 -5.82
CA GLU A 433 -16.66 -20.72 -4.55
C GLU A 433 -17.70 -20.74 -3.41
N TYR A 434 -17.31 -21.22 -2.21
CA TYR A 434 -18.23 -21.37 -1.08
C TYR A 434 -17.77 -20.63 0.18
N TYR A 435 -18.68 -19.85 0.75
CA TYR A 435 -18.46 -18.92 1.86
C TYR A 435 -19.51 -19.15 2.97
N PRO A 436 -19.35 -20.16 3.85
CA PRO A 436 -20.30 -20.41 4.94
C PRO A 436 -20.25 -19.33 6.03
N PHE A 437 -21.30 -19.28 6.84
CA PHE A 437 -21.35 -18.45 8.05
C PHE A 437 -20.49 -19.05 9.17
N PRO A 438 -19.51 -18.31 9.73
CA PRO A 438 -18.84 -18.70 10.97
C PRO A 438 -19.67 -18.34 12.20
N GLY A 439 -19.42 -19.06 13.30
CA GLY A 439 -20.09 -18.87 14.58
C GLY A 439 -21.44 -19.57 14.69
N LYS A 440 -22.20 -19.23 15.74
CA LYS A 440 -23.52 -19.82 16.01
C LYS A 440 -24.62 -18.95 15.41
N ILE A 441 -25.23 -19.41 14.32
CA ILE A 441 -26.31 -18.68 13.65
C ILE A 441 -27.68 -19.20 14.07
N VAL A 442 -28.62 -18.29 14.38
CA VAL A 442 -30.00 -18.65 14.76
C VAL A 442 -31.04 -17.74 14.10
N GLY A 443 -32.27 -18.25 13.97
CA GLY A 443 -33.44 -17.47 13.58
C GLY A 443 -33.50 -17.07 12.10
N HIS A 444 -34.58 -16.38 11.74
CA HIS A 444 -34.77 -15.70 10.46
C HIS A 444 -35.47 -14.36 10.73
N PRO A 445 -34.85 -13.20 10.50
CA PRO A 445 -33.50 -13.01 9.94
C PRO A 445 -32.40 -13.67 10.78
N SER A 446 -31.37 -14.21 10.13
CA SER A 446 -30.25 -14.92 10.78
C SER A 446 -29.46 -13.99 11.71
N ILE A 447 -29.17 -14.41 12.95
CA ILE A 447 -28.44 -13.65 13.97
C ILE A 447 -27.18 -14.43 14.36
N LEU A 448 -26.05 -13.73 14.49
CA LEU A 448 -24.77 -14.29 14.93
C LEU A 448 -24.65 -14.17 16.46
N LEU A 449 -24.50 -15.30 17.14
CA LEU A 449 -24.41 -15.41 18.60
C LEU A 449 -23.03 -15.92 19.06
N GLY A 450 -22.72 -15.63 20.32
CA GLY A 450 -21.53 -16.13 21.01
C GLY A 450 -20.50 -15.02 21.24
N PRO A 451 -19.51 -15.25 22.11
CA PRO A 451 -18.38 -14.34 22.27
C PRO A 451 -17.49 -14.34 21.02
N ILE A 452 -16.69 -13.29 20.81
CA ILE A 452 -15.86 -13.12 19.62
C ILE A 452 -14.88 -14.29 19.46
N GLU A 453 -14.32 -14.78 20.57
CA GLU A 453 -13.37 -15.89 20.60
C GLU A 453 -13.97 -17.17 20.01
N ASP A 454 -15.23 -17.48 20.35
CA ASP A 454 -15.93 -18.65 19.82
C ASP A 454 -16.21 -18.51 18.31
N ILE A 455 -16.51 -17.28 17.86
CA ILE A 455 -16.75 -16.98 16.45
C ILE A 455 -15.44 -17.13 15.66
N VAL A 456 -14.32 -16.64 16.18
CA VAL A 456 -12.98 -16.78 15.58
C VAL A 456 -12.59 -18.25 15.48
N GLU A 457 -12.82 -19.05 16.53
CA GLU A 457 -12.49 -20.48 16.50
C GLU A 457 -13.36 -21.26 15.50
N SER A 458 -14.64 -20.91 15.41
CA SER A 458 -15.53 -21.44 14.37
C SER A 458 -15.05 -21.03 12.96
N ALA A 459 -14.62 -19.78 12.78
CA ALA A 459 -14.08 -19.28 11.52
C ALA A 459 -12.82 -20.05 11.10
N LYS A 460 -11.89 -20.31 12.03
CA LYS A 460 -10.68 -21.11 11.78
C LYS A 460 -11.03 -22.53 11.34
N THR A 461 -11.97 -23.16 12.05
CA THR A 461 -12.44 -24.51 11.74
C THR A 461 -13.04 -24.61 10.34
N LEU A 462 -13.88 -23.64 9.95
CA LEU A 462 -14.50 -23.60 8.63
C LEU A 462 -13.48 -23.28 7.53
N ALA A 463 -12.62 -22.28 7.74
CA ALA A 463 -11.61 -21.89 6.78
C ALA A 463 -10.58 -23.00 6.52
N ALA A 464 -10.34 -23.91 7.47
CA ALA A 464 -9.46 -25.07 7.30
C ALA A 464 -10.06 -26.18 6.41
N LYS A 465 -11.39 -26.20 6.17
CA LYS A 465 -12.03 -27.24 5.35
C LYS A 465 -11.66 -27.08 3.87
N GLU A 466 -11.34 -28.21 3.23
CA GLU A 466 -11.13 -28.28 1.78
C GLU A 466 -12.44 -27.95 1.04
N GLY A 467 -12.38 -27.09 0.02
CA GLY A 467 -13.56 -26.64 -0.74
C GLY A 467 -14.31 -25.44 -0.13
N VAL A 468 -13.98 -25.01 1.10
CA VAL A 468 -14.37 -23.69 1.60
C VAL A 468 -13.39 -22.67 1.04
N HIS A 469 -13.89 -21.61 0.40
CA HIS A 469 -13.06 -20.62 -0.31
C HIS A 469 -12.91 -19.32 0.47
N GLY A 470 -13.89 -19.00 1.32
CA GLY A 470 -13.86 -17.86 2.22
C GLY A 470 -14.93 -17.99 3.29
N LEU A 471 -15.27 -16.89 3.95
CA LEU A 471 -16.31 -16.82 4.98
C LEU A 471 -17.27 -15.67 4.70
N ASP A 472 -18.54 -15.88 4.99
CA ASP A 472 -19.56 -14.84 5.01
C ASP A 472 -19.83 -14.48 6.49
N LEU A 473 -19.33 -13.34 6.97
CA LEU A 473 -19.44 -12.95 8.37
C LEU A 473 -20.64 -12.01 8.55
N LEU A 474 -21.66 -12.48 9.28
CA LEU A 474 -22.84 -11.68 9.67
C LEU A 474 -22.52 -10.64 10.77
N ALA A 475 -21.46 -9.85 10.58
CA ALA A 475 -20.90 -8.96 11.59
C ALA A 475 -21.93 -7.92 12.09
N TYR A 476 -22.79 -7.41 11.21
CA TYR A 476 -23.82 -6.44 11.62
C TYR A 476 -25.14 -7.06 12.09
N ARG A 477 -25.16 -8.40 12.25
CA ARG A 477 -26.21 -9.15 12.97
C ARG A 477 -25.66 -9.81 14.24
N PHE A 478 -24.53 -9.32 14.73
CA PHE A 478 -23.93 -9.66 16.01
C PHE A 478 -24.27 -8.58 17.05
N ASP A 479 -24.60 -9.00 18.27
CA ASP A 479 -24.85 -8.10 19.40
C ASP A 479 -23.59 -7.97 20.26
N GLY A 480 -22.70 -7.06 19.86
CA GLY A 480 -21.40 -6.82 20.50
C GLY A 480 -20.52 -5.81 19.76
N ASP A 481 -19.21 -5.86 20.01
CA ASP A 481 -18.23 -5.00 19.34
C ASP A 481 -17.96 -5.48 17.91
N VAL A 482 -18.68 -4.89 16.95
CA VAL A 482 -18.59 -5.26 15.53
C VAL A 482 -17.21 -4.92 14.92
N PRO A 483 -16.63 -3.72 15.11
CA PRO A 483 -15.28 -3.42 14.64
C PRO A 483 -14.22 -4.40 15.16
N GLU A 484 -14.28 -4.78 16.44
CA GLU A 484 -13.37 -5.76 17.01
C GLU A 484 -13.58 -7.16 16.40
N LEU A 485 -14.84 -7.59 16.26
CA LEU A 485 -15.18 -8.87 15.63
C LEU A 485 -14.61 -8.97 14.20
N ILE A 486 -14.82 -7.95 13.37
CA ILE A 486 -14.30 -7.93 11.99
C ILE A 486 -12.77 -8.05 12.01
N ARG A 487 -12.10 -7.27 12.87
CA ARG A 487 -10.63 -7.24 12.95
C ARG A 487 -10.06 -8.59 13.38
N GLN A 488 -10.61 -9.21 14.42
CA GLN A 488 -10.11 -10.49 14.91
C GLN A 488 -10.32 -11.61 13.89
N VAL A 489 -11.50 -11.69 13.27
CA VAL A 489 -11.77 -12.71 12.26
C VAL A 489 -10.87 -12.52 11.03
N CYS A 490 -10.76 -11.31 10.48
CA CYS A 490 -9.93 -11.08 9.30
C CYS A 490 -8.43 -11.23 9.57
N ARG A 491 -7.96 -10.95 10.80
CA ARG A 491 -6.57 -11.16 11.21
C ARG A 491 -6.20 -12.65 11.27
N GLU A 492 -7.11 -13.48 11.76
CA GLU A 492 -6.85 -14.90 12.03
C GLU A 492 -7.11 -15.81 10.81
N ILE A 493 -7.81 -15.31 9.79
CA ILE A 493 -8.24 -16.09 8.63
C ILE A 493 -7.50 -15.62 7.37
N SER A 494 -6.74 -16.51 6.74
CA SER A 494 -5.99 -16.21 5.51
C SER A 494 -6.85 -16.25 4.24
N LYS A 495 -8.07 -16.77 4.31
CA LYS A 495 -9.04 -16.81 3.20
C LYS A 495 -9.92 -15.55 3.20
N PRO A 496 -10.48 -15.14 2.05
CA PRO A 496 -11.38 -13.99 1.97
C PRO A 496 -12.54 -14.03 2.99
N VAL A 497 -12.75 -12.93 3.69
CA VAL A 497 -13.90 -12.75 4.61
C VAL A 497 -14.77 -11.61 4.06
N TYR A 498 -16.04 -11.91 3.78
CA TYR A 498 -17.03 -10.93 3.36
C TYR A 498 -17.89 -10.50 4.54
N ILE A 499 -18.19 -9.21 4.65
CA ILE A 499 -18.98 -8.65 5.74
C ILE A 499 -20.44 -8.45 5.30
N ALA A 500 -21.35 -9.08 6.03
CA ALA A 500 -22.78 -9.02 5.81
C ALA A 500 -23.56 -8.50 7.05
N GLY A 501 -24.85 -8.26 6.87
CA GLY A 501 -25.74 -7.84 7.96
C GLY A 501 -26.24 -6.38 7.91
N SER A 502 -26.37 -5.79 6.73
CA SER A 502 -26.91 -4.44 6.48
C SER A 502 -25.89 -3.30 6.67
N ILE A 503 -24.87 -3.25 5.82
CA ILE A 503 -24.02 -2.05 5.73
C ILE A 503 -24.83 -0.92 5.09
N ASP A 504 -25.01 0.16 5.85
CA ASP A 504 -25.99 1.23 5.55
C ASP A 504 -25.42 2.64 5.64
N ARG A 505 -24.16 2.78 6.08
CA ARG A 505 -23.50 4.08 6.29
C ARG A 505 -22.00 4.01 6.16
N PHE A 506 -21.38 5.18 6.01
CA PHE A 506 -19.95 5.33 5.80
C PHE A 506 -19.07 4.71 6.90
N ASP A 507 -19.46 4.84 8.16
CA ASP A 507 -18.67 4.29 9.28
C ASP A 507 -18.53 2.77 9.19
N ARG A 508 -19.60 2.08 8.77
CA ARG A 508 -19.57 0.63 8.59
C ARG A 508 -18.62 0.20 7.46
N ILE A 509 -18.52 1.01 6.40
CA ILE A 509 -17.54 0.81 5.31
C ILE A 509 -16.12 1.06 5.83
N CYS A 510 -15.93 2.03 6.72
CA CYS A 510 -14.64 2.24 7.37
C CYS A 510 -14.23 1.04 8.23
N ASP A 511 -15.16 0.42 8.95
CA ASP A 511 -14.88 -0.78 9.75
C ASP A 511 -14.48 -1.99 8.88
N VAL A 512 -15.13 -2.17 7.72
CA VAL A 512 -14.74 -3.19 6.71
C VAL A 512 -13.31 -2.97 6.23
N VAL A 513 -12.97 -1.72 5.85
CA VAL A 513 -11.63 -1.37 5.34
C VAL A 513 -10.57 -1.53 6.43
N ARG A 514 -10.82 -1.01 7.63
CA ARG A 514 -9.89 -1.11 8.77
C ARG A 514 -9.67 -2.55 9.22
N GLY A 515 -10.73 -3.36 9.17
CA GLY A 515 -10.66 -4.79 9.43
C GLY A 515 -9.99 -5.60 8.32
N GLN A 516 -9.66 -4.98 7.18
CA GLN A 516 -9.06 -5.65 6.01
C GLN A 516 -9.93 -6.79 5.45
N ALA A 517 -11.26 -6.66 5.55
CA ALA A 517 -12.17 -7.62 4.96
C ALA A 517 -12.07 -7.61 3.42
N ALA A 518 -12.27 -8.76 2.79
CA ALA A 518 -12.14 -8.93 1.34
C ALA A 518 -13.27 -8.25 0.55
N GLY A 519 -14.39 -7.96 1.20
CA GLY A 519 -15.58 -7.42 0.55
C GLY A 519 -16.75 -7.34 1.50
N PHE A 520 -17.87 -6.83 1.00
CA PHE A 520 -19.06 -6.63 1.80
C PHE A 520 -20.34 -6.53 0.97
N THR A 521 -21.48 -6.84 1.60
CA THR A 521 -22.78 -6.83 0.93
C THR A 521 -23.62 -5.59 1.30
N VAL A 522 -24.27 -5.01 0.29
CA VAL A 522 -25.29 -3.95 0.46
C VAL A 522 -26.47 -4.24 -0.45
N GLY A 523 -27.69 -4.20 0.07
CA GLY A 523 -28.91 -4.32 -0.73
C GLY A 523 -29.96 -3.30 -0.32
N THR A 524 -30.71 -3.61 0.74
CA THR A 524 -31.83 -2.79 1.24
C THR A 524 -31.46 -1.31 1.42
N ALA A 525 -30.33 -1.03 2.07
CA ALA A 525 -29.91 0.35 2.36
C ALA A 525 -29.70 1.20 1.09
N ALA A 526 -29.12 0.62 0.04
CA ALA A 526 -28.92 1.32 -1.24
C ALA A 526 -30.24 1.48 -2.01
N LEU A 527 -31.10 0.46 -1.99
CA LEU A 527 -32.44 0.53 -2.61
C LEU A 527 -33.37 1.53 -1.91
N ASP A 528 -33.17 1.77 -0.62
CA ASP A 528 -33.99 2.67 0.20
C ASP A 528 -33.39 4.08 0.33
N GLY A 529 -32.25 4.35 -0.32
CA GLY A 529 -31.67 5.68 -0.36
C GLY A 529 -30.93 6.10 0.91
N ALA A 530 -30.39 5.15 1.69
CA ALA A 530 -29.78 5.42 2.99
C ALA A 530 -28.41 6.14 2.91
N PHE A 531 -27.71 6.07 1.78
CA PHE A 531 -26.41 6.71 1.62
C PHE A 531 -26.58 8.17 1.18
N PRO A 532 -25.74 9.10 1.65
CA PRO A 532 -25.75 10.50 1.19
C PRO A 532 -25.23 10.56 -0.25
N ALA A 533 -26.17 10.59 -1.20
CA ALA A 533 -25.91 10.76 -2.62
C ALA A 533 -26.30 12.18 -3.08
N GLU A 534 -25.66 12.66 -4.14
CA GLU A 534 -25.92 14.00 -4.70
C GLU A 534 -27.31 14.11 -5.34
N GLU A 535 -27.83 12.99 -5.83
CA GLU A 535 -29.14 12.87 -6.47
C GLU A 535 -29.92 11.67 -5.91
N PRO A 536 -31.27 11.65 -6.00
CA PRO A 536 -32.07 10.50 -5.63
C PRO A 536 -31.91 9.35 -6.64
N GLY A 537 -32.19 8.12 -6.20
CA GLY A 537 -32.24 6.94 -7.06
C GLY A 537 -31.04 5.99 -6.91
N LEU A 538 -31.18 4.78 -7.45
CA LEU A 538 -30.24 3.68 -7.21
C LEU A 538 -28.85 3.97 -7.79
N THR A 539 -28.75 4.48 -9.02
CA THR A 539 -27.46 4.82 -9.65
C THR A 539 -26.63 5.77 -8.78
N ALA A 540 -27.26 6.81 -8.23
CA ALA A 540 -26.58 7.78 -7.37
C ALA A 540 -26.14 7.15 -6.03
N GLN A 541 -26.95 6.25 -5.47
CA GLN A 541 -26.59 5.48 -4.26
C GLN A 541 -25.38 4.58 -4.51
N LEU A 542 -25.34 3.86 -5.63
CA LEU A 542 -24.21 2.98 -5.99
C LEU A 542 -22.91 3.78 -6.19
N ALA A 543 -23.00 4.94 -6.86
CA ALA A 543 -21.86 5.84 -7.04
C ALA A 543 -21.37 6.44 -5.70
N ALA A 544 -22.30 6.78 -4.80
CA ALA A 544 -21.96 7.27 -3.45
C ALA A 544 -21.21 6.19 -2.64
N ILE A 545 -21.66 4.93 -2.68
CA ILE A 545 -20.99 3.81 -2.01
C ILE A 545 -19.57 3.60 -2.57
N GLN A 546 -19.41 3.56 -3.89
CA GLN A 546 -18.08 3.42 -4.51
C GLN A 546 -17.14 4.58 -4.12
N THR A 547 -17.67 5.80 -4.02
CA THR A 547 -16.92 6.97 -3.56
C THR A 547 -16.54 6.85 -2.08
N MET A 548 -17.46 6.35 -1.25
CA MET A 548 -17.21 6.06 0.16
C MET A 548 -16.12 5.01 0.36
N ILE A 549 -16.08 3.94 -0.44
CA ILE A 549 -14.99 2.94 -0.36
C ILE A 549 -13.64 3.61 -0.59
N LYS A 550 -13.52 4.45 -1.63
CA LYS A 550 -12.29 5.21 -1.91
C LYS A 550 -11.92 6.12 -0.75
N LYS A 551 -12.90 6.84 -0.19
CA LYS A 551 -12.69 7.74 0.97
C LYS A 551 -12.25 6.96 2.21
N ALA A 552 -12.84 5.81 2.49
CA ALA A 552 -12.48 4.94 3.61
C ALA A 552 -11.05 4.40 3.46
N LEU A 553 -10.65 3.99 2.25
CA LEU A 553 -9.28 3.58 1.95
C LEU A 553 -8.26 4.71 2.14
N THR A 554 -8.58 5.92 1.65
CA THR A 554 -7.71 7.09 1.86
C THR A 554 -7.59 7.41 3.35
N ARG A 555 -8.71 7.39 4.08
CA ARG A 555 -8.74 7.63 5.53
C ARG A 555 -7.91 6.60 6.30
N HIS A 556 -8.05 5.32 5.97
CA HIS A 556 -7.26 4.26 6.59
C HIS A 556 -5.76 4.42 6.31
N ARG A 557 -5.38 4.82 5.09
CA ARG A 557 -3.99 5.11 4.72
C ARG A 557 -3.42 6.32 5.45
N SER A 558 -4.22 7.36 5.70
CA SER A 558 -3.78 8.56 6.41
C SER A 558 -3.75 8.41 7.93
N GLU A 559 -4.63 7.58 8.50
CA GLU A 559 -4.72 7.36 9.94
C GLU A 559 -3.63 6.40 10.45
N GLY A 560 -2.99 5.64 9.55
CA GLY A 560 -2.10 4.53 9.92
C GLY A 560 -2.84 3.45 10.72
N PRO A 561 -2.22 2.28 10.96
CA PRO A 561 -2.85 1.24 11.78
C PRO A 561 -2.99 1.59 13.27
N PHE A 562 -2.61 2.81 13.71
CA PHE A 562 -2.46 3.15 15.14
C PHE A 562 -3.17 4.45 15.57
N SER A 563 -4.09 5.01 14.79
CA SER A 563 -4.98 6.02 15.36
C SER A 563 -5.97 5.34 16.31
N HIS A 564 -6.08 5.87 17.54
CA HIS A 564 -6.98 5.44 18.62
C HIS A 564 -6.39 4.48 19.67
N VAL A 565 -5.44 4.99 20.46
CA VAL A 565 -5.54 4.84 21.92
C VAL A 565 -6.23 6.10 22.44
N ALA A 566 -7.50 5.96 22.82
CA ALA A 566 -8.23 6.91 23.66
C ALA A 566 -9.11 6.10 24.62
#